data_AF-A0A931RU07-F1
#
_entry.id   AF-A0A931RU07-F1
#
_cell.length_a   1.000
_cell.length_b   1.000
_cell.length_c   1.000
_cell.angle_alpha   90.00
_cell.angle_beta   90.00
_cell.angle_gamma   90.00
#
_symmetry.space_group_name_H-M   'P 1'
#
loop_
_entity.id
_entity.type
_entity.pdbx_description
1 polymer ?
#
loop_
_entity_poly.entity_id
_entity_poly.type
_entity_poly.pdbx_seq_one_letter_code
_entity_poly.pdbx_strand_id
1 'polypeptide(L)'
;MIKNKRGAHFIEFQITDRDILNQIKSLLGSNHKISIRDRNKKWKKSYRLQLGSKEIFNDLIRLGMVPRKSNVLKFPKVPSSYLADFIRGYFDGDGHVSICTYQKSDRKNPTTMIFTGFSSGSRKFLNKLKYLLKNSAATKGGALSFNRGYRLNYSVRDSLLLYRFMYETSNRLFLERKKSKFEYYFENWGHSSIG
;
A
#
# COMPACT_ATOMS: atom_id res chain seq x y z
N MET A 1 -4.29 -5.22 -14.81
CA MET A 1 -5.41 -5.72 -15.66
C MET A 1 -5.01 -5.63 -17.12
N ILE A 2 -5.09 -6.74 -17.86
CA ILE A 2 -4.66 -6.86 -19.25
C ILE A 2 -5.80 -7.50 -20.06
N LYS A 3 -6.18 -6.87 -21.18
CA LYS A 3 -7.04 -7.47 -22.21
C LYS A 3 -6.17 -7.79 -23.42
N ASN A 4 -6.08 -9.06 -23.81
CA ASN A 4 -5.28 -9.43 -24.98
C ASN A 4 -6.09 -9.26 -26.28
N LYS A 5 -5.41 -9.29 -27.44
CA LYS A 5 -6.06 -9.16 -28.76
C LYS A 5 -7.07 -10.28 -29.06
N ARG A 6 -6.95 -11.44 -28.39
CA ARG A 6 -7.83 -12.62 -28.54
C ARG A 6 -9.02 -12.61 -27.57
N GLY A 7 -9.27 -11.52 -26.85
CA GLY A 7 -10.42 -11.38 -25.95
C GLY A 7 -10.27 -12.03 -24.56
N ALA A 8 -9.10 -12.54 -24.20
CA ALA A 8 -8.81 -13.02 -22.85
C ALA A 8 -8.50 -11.86 -21.90
N HIS A 9 -8.92 -12.02 -20.66
CA HIS A 9 -8.85 -11.02 -19.60
C HIS A 9 -7.99 -11.55 -18.46
N PHE A 10 -6.98 -10.77 -18.07
CA PHE A 10 -6.03 -11.16 -17.05
C PHE A 10 -5.91 -10.11 -15.95
N ILE A 11 -5.77 -10.60 -14.72
CA ILE A 11 -5.32 -9.83 -13.57
C ILE A 11 -3.89 -10.24 -13.30
N GLU A 12 -3.03 -9.26 -13.08
CA GLU A 12 -1.60 -9.48 -12.91
C GLU A 12 -1.14 -8.76 -11.66
N PHE A 13 -0.49 -9.51 -10.77
CA PHE A 13 0.26 -9.01 -9.64
C PHE A 13 1.75 -9.18 -9.97
N GLN A 14 2.50 -8.08 -9.92
CA GLN A 14 3.95 -8.11 -10.06
C GLN A 14 4.59 -7.40 -8.87
N ILE A 15 5.39 -8.12 -8.09
CA ILE A 15 5.97 -7.63 -6.84
C ILE A 15 7.30 -8.33 -6.53
N THR A 16 8.16 -7.71 -5.73
CA THR A 16 9.46 -8.26 -5.33
C THR A 16 9.37 -9.28 -4.20
N ASP A 17 8.30 -9.21 -3.41
CA ASP A 17 8.05 -10.09 -2.26
C ASP A 17 7.26 -11.32 -2.74
N ARG A 18 7.88 -12.51 -2.77
CA ARG A 18 7.24 -13.70 -3.36
C ARG A 18 6.10 -14.25 -2.49
N ASP A 19 6.21 -14.15 -1.17
CA ASP A 19 5.30 -14.82 -0.24
C ASP A 19 3.88 -14.29 -0.29
N ILE A 20 3.71 -12.99 -0.52
CA ILE A 20 2.38 -12.40 -0.73
C ILE A 20 1.68 -12.99 -1.96
N LEU A 21 2.43 -13.34 -3.01
CA LEU A 21 1.85 -13.97 -4.19
C LEU A 21 1.42 -15.41 -3.89
N ASN A 22 2.14 -16.13 -3.02
CA ASN A 22 1.72 -17.45 -2.55
C ASN A 22 0.43 -17.36 -1.74
N GLN A 23 0.32 -16.37 -0.84
CA GLN A 23 -0.90 -16.11 -0.06
C GLN A 23 -2.08 -15.75 -0.97
N ILE A 24 -1.90 -14.81 -1.91
CA ILE A 24 -2.93 -14.44 -2.91
C ILE A 24 -3.35 -15.67 -3.73
N LYS A 25 -2.38 -16.48 -4.19
CA LYS A 25 -2.64 -17.70 -4.95
C LYS A 25 -3.50 -18.68 -4.16
N SER A 26 -3.19 -18.90 -2.89
CA SER A 26 -3.94 -19.77 -1.98
C SER A 26 -5.36 -19.25 -1.72
N LEU A 27 -5.50 -17.96 -1.41
CA LEU A 27 -6.80 -17.32 -1.16
C LEU A 27 -7.75 -17.38 -2.37
N LEU A 28 -7.19 -17.31 -3.58
CA LEU A 28 -7.96 -17.39 -4.82
C LEU A 28 -8.16 -18.83 -5.33
N GLY A 29 -7.74 -19.85 -4.57
CA GLY A 29 -7.83 -21.26 -4.99
C GLY A 29 -7.13 -21.53 -6.33
N SER A 30 -6.08 -20.76 -6.65
CA SER A 30 -5.49 -20.73 -7.98
C SER A 30 -4.30 -21.68 -8.07
N ASN A 31 -4.21 -22.43 -9.17
CA ASN A 31 -3.04 -23.26 -9.47
C ASN A 31 -2.02 -22.58 -10.40
N HIS A 32 -2.25 -21.33 -10.79
CA HIS A 32 -1.38 -20.61 -11.72
C HIS A 32 0.07 -20.50 -11.21
N LYS A 33 1.02 -20.58 -12.14
CA LYS A 33 2.45 -20.49 -11.83
C LYS A 33 2.85 -19.06 -11.46
N ILE A 34 3.58 -18.90 -10.36
CA ILE A 34 4.31 -17.66 -10.06
C ILE A 34 5.59 -17.67 -10.89
N SER A 35 5.67 -16.77 -11.88
CA SER A 35 6.80 -16.64 -12.80
C SER A 35 7.82 -15.63 -12.27
N ILE A 36 9.11 -15.88 -12.52
CA ILE A 36 10.17 -14.90 -12.25
C ILE A 36 10.26 -13.94 -13.43
N ARG A 37 10.33 -12.66 -13.13
CA ARG A 37 10.54 -11.56 -14.07
C ARG A 37 11.86 -10.89 -13.70
N ASP A 38 12.92 -11.37 -14.33
CA ASP A 38 14.25 -10.81 -14.26
C ASP A 38 14.51 -10.03 -15.56
N ARG A 39 14.44 -8.69 -15.48
CA ARG A 39 14.67 -7.83 -16.64
C ARG A 39 16.10 -7.33 -16.70
N ASN A 40 16.79 -7.26 -15.56
CA ASN A 40 18.14 -6.71 -15.44
C ASN A 40 18.78 -7.23 -14.14
N LYS A 41 19.99 -7.80 -14.24
CA LYS A 41 20.74 -8.33 -13.09
C LYS A 41 21.01 -7.30 -11.98
N LYS A 42 21.00 -6.00 -12.30
CA LYS A 42 21.15 -4.91 -11.31
C LYS A 42 19.88 -4.65 -10.49
N TRP A 43 18.74 -5.18 -10.91
CA TRP A 43 17.44 -4.92 -10.29
C TRP A 43 17.07 -6.10 -9.41
N LYS A 44 16.29 -5.85 -8.35
CA LYS A 44 15.74 -6.94 -7.56
C LYS A 44 14.87 -7.82 -8.46
N LYS A 45 14.99 -9.14 -8.27
CA LYS A 45 14.10 -10.11 -8.90
C LYS A 45 12.65 -9.73 -8.58
N SER A 46 11.81 -9.68 -9.61
CA SER A 46 10.37 -9.50 -9.44
C SER A 46 9.65 -10.81 -9.77
N TYR A 47 8.56 -11.06 -9.08
CA TYR A 47 7.71 -12.22 -9.27
C TYR A 47 6.38 -11.78 -9.83
N ARG A 48 5.76 -12.66 -10.61
CA ARG A 48 4.53 -12.36 -11.32
C ARG A 48 3.55 -13.50 -11.23
N LEU A 49 2.36 -13.21 -10.70
CA LEU A 49 1.18 -14.06 -10.75
C LEU A 49 0.20 -13.44 -11.74
N GLN A 50 -0.14 -14.18 -12.80
CA GLN A 50 -1.11 -13.76 -13.82
C GLN A 50 -2.28 -14.75 -13.82
N LEU A 51 -3.49 -14.24 -13.60
CA LEU A 51 -4.72 -15.01 -13.48
C LEU A 51 -5.63 -14.69 -14.65
N GLY A 52 -6.04 -15.70 -15.40
CA GLY A 52 -7.06 -15.56 -16.43
C GLY A 52 -8.45 -15.71 -15.83
N SER A 53 -9.22 -14.63 -15.73
CA SER A 53 -10.62 -14.68 -15.30
C SER A 53 -11.38 -13.47 -15.85
N LYS A 54 -12.39 -13.72 -16.68
CA LYS A 54 -13.29 -12.67 -17.18
C LYS A 54 -14.17 -12.11 -16.07
N GLU A 55 -14.60 -12.97 -15.15
CA GLU A 55 -15.45 -12.61 -14.02
C GLU A 55 -14.76 -11.61 -13.10
N ILE A 56 -13.63 -12.00 -12.47
CA ILE A 56 -12.89 -11.10 -11.57
C ILE A 56 -12.47 -9.82 -12.30
N PHE A 57 -12.09 -9.92 -13.58
CA PHE A 57 -11.75 -8.74 -14.37
C PHE A 57 -12.94 -7.77 -14.47
N ASN A 58 -14.11 -8.27 -14.84
CA ASN A 58 -15.31 -7.45 -14.97
C ASN A 58 -15.78 -6.91 -13.61
N ASP A 59 -15.62 -7.67 -12.54
CA ASP A 59 -15.94 -7.24 -11.18
C ASP A 59 -15.06 -6.05 -10.77
N LEU A 60 -13.75 -6.15 -11.02
CA LEU A 60 -12.82 -5.05 -10.78
C LEU A 60 -13.17 -3.80 -11.61
N ILE A 61 -13.58 -3.96 -12.88
CA ILE A 61 -14.10 -2.83 -13.68
C ILE A 61 -15.32 -2.20 -12.99
N ARG A 62 -16.31 -3.00 -12.54
CA ARG A 62 -17.52 -2.50 -11.87
C ARG A 62 -17.19 -1.79 -10.56
N LEU A 63 -16.17 -2.24 -9.84
CA LEU A 63 -15.65 -1.59 -8.64
C LEU A 63 -14.80 -0.34 -8.93
N GLY A 64 -14.60 0.02 -10.20
CA GLY A 64 -13.92 1.25 -10.62
C GLY A 64 -12.43 1.09 -10.93
N MET A 65 -11.88 -0.13 -10.94
CA MET A 65 -10.51 -0.40 -11.35
C MET A 65 -10.42 -0.47 -12.87
N VAL A 66 -9.96 0.60 -13.51
CA VAL A 66 -9.85 0.68 -14.97
C VAL A 66 -8.38 0.61 -15.45
N PRO A 67 -8.07 -0.14 -16.53
CA PRO A 67 -6.73 -0.18 -17.10
C PRO A 67 -6.23 1.21 -17.57
N ARG A 68 -4.93 1.48 -17.41
CA ARG A 68 -4.18 2.63 -17.98
C ARG A 68 -4.71 4.05 -17.66
N LYS A 69 -5.12 4.35 -16.42
CA LYS A 69 -5.50 5.73 -16.03
C LYS A 69 -4.85 6.23 -14.73
N SER A 70 -3.52 6.27 -14.65
CA SER A 70 -2.81 6.90 -13.52
C SER A 70 -3.30 8.32 -13.21
N ASN A 71 -3.83 9.05 -14.21
CA ASN A 71 -4.27 10.45 -14.07
C ASN A 71 -5.79 10.65 -13.80
N VAL A 72 -6.62 9.59 -13.87
CA VAL A 72 -8.10 9.70 -13.70
C VAL A 72 -8.63 8.74 -12.65
N LEU A 73 -7.75 8.18 -11.81
CA LEU A 73 -8.15 7.25 -10.76
C LEU A 73 -9.07 7.97 -9.76
N LYS A 74 -10.32 7.50 -9.66
CA LYS A 74 -11.27 7.88 -8.62
C LYS A 74 -11.15 6.90 -7.46
N PHE A 75 -11.30 7.39 -6.24
CA PHE A 75 -11.37 6.50 -5.08
C PHE A 75 -12.66 5.66 -5.19
N PRO A 76 -12.58 4.31 -5.13
CA PRO A 76 -13.76 3.47 -5.28
C PRO A 76 -14.73 3.63 -4.11
N LYS A 77 -16.00 3.27 -4.30
CA LYS A 77 -16.96 3.20 -3.20
C LYS A 77 -16.66 1.93 -2.41
N VAL A 78 -15.98 2.07 -1.28
CA VAL A 78 -15.63 0.96 -0.38
C VAL A 78 -16.55 1.02 0.85
N PRO A 79 -17.28 -0.06 1.17
CA PRO A 79 -18.03 -0.15 2.42
C PRO A 79 -17.12 0.06 3.63
N SER A 80 -17.65 0.65 4.71
CA SER A 80 -16.85 0.97 5.92
C SER A 80 -16.15 -0.25 6.51
N SER A 81 -16.82 -1.41 6.50
CA SER A 81 -16.28 -2.70 6.98
C SER A 81 -15.03 -3.17 6.22
N TYR A 82 -14.89 -2.79 4.94
CA TYR A 82 -13.76 -3.19 4.09
C TYR A 82 -12.74 -2.06 3.87
N LEU A 83 -12.96 -0.89 4.47
CA LEU A 83 -12.11 0.28 4.23
C LEU A 83 -10.68 0.07 4.74
N ALA A 84 -10.53 -0.54 5.92
CA ALA A 84 -9.23 -0.91 6.48
C ALA A 84 -8.47 -1.86 5.56
N ASP A 85 -9.13 -2.90 5.06
CA ASP A 85 -8.54 -3.89 4.15
C ASP A 85 -8.14 -3.27 2.80
N PHE A 86 -9.01 -2.42 2.24
CA PHE A 86 -8.71 -1.70 1.00
C PHE A 86 -7.50 -0.79 1.16
N ILE A 87 -7.45 -0.01 2.24
CA ILE A 87 -6.35 0.92 2.51
C ILE A 87 -5.06 0.15 2.77
N ARG A 88 -5.10 -0.98 3.49
CA ARG A 88 -3.94 -1.86 3.68
C ARG A 88 -3.44 -2.40 2.34
N GLY A 89 -4.31 -2.96 1.50
CA GLY A 89 -3.93 -3.46 0.18
C GLY A 89 -3.34 -2.38 -0.71
N TYR A 90 -3.93 -1.18 -0.70
CA TYR A 90 -3.40 -0.04 -1.43
C TYR A 90 -2.05 0.44 -0.87
N PHE A 91 -1.91 0.51 0.45
CA PHE A 91 -0.66 0.84 1.12
C PHE A 91 0.42 -0.17 0.78
N ASP A 92 0.12 -1.47 0.76
CA ASP A 92 1.08 -2.52 0.44
C ASP A 92 1.53 -2.46 -1.02
N GLY A 93 0.63 -2.09 -1.94
CA GLY A 93 0.98 -1.82 -3.34
C GLY A 93 1.81 -0.53 -3.55
N ASP A 94 1.24 0.62 -3.20
CA ASP A 94 1.72 1.95 -3.61
C ASP A 94 2.15 2.87 -2.45
N GLY A 95 2.11 2.36 -1.23
CA GLY A 95 2.57 3.04 -0.03
C GLY A 95 4.03 2.74 0.32
N HIS A 96 4.54 3.47 1.30
CA HIS A 96 5.87 3.26 1.87
C HIS A 96 5.89 3.56 3.37
N VAL A 97 6.83 2.93 4.05
CA VAL A 97 7.20 3.23 5.43
C VAL A 97 8.73 3.32 5.51
N SER A 98 9.20 4.39 6.13
CA SER A 98 10.62 4.69 6.30
C SER A 98 10.88 5.18 7.71
N ILE A 99 12.02 4.79 8.26
CA ILE A 99 12.52 5.28 9.54
C ILE A 99 13.76 6.12 9.21
N CYS A 100 13.83 7.32 9.78
CA CYS A 100 14.91 8.25 9.57
C CYS A 100 15.37 8.80 10.91
N THR A 101 16.68 8.87 11.11
CA THR A 101 17.29 9.51 12.27
C THR A 101 17.89 10.83 11.84
N TYR A 102 17.61 11.89 12.58
CA TYR A 102 18.09 13.23 12.26
C TYR A 102 18.61 13.92 13.54
N GLN A 103 19.73 14.60 13.39
CA GLN A 103 20.27 15.46 14.43
C GLN A 103 19.65 16.84 14.26
N LYS A 104 18.86 17.29 15.24
CA LYS A 104 18.51 18.72 15.30
C LYS A 104 19.67 19.51 15.87
N SER A 105 19.93 20.68 15.31
CA SER A 105 21.01 21.57 15.78
C SER A 105 20.86 21.99 17.24
N ASP A 106 19.61 22.06 17.74
CA ASP A 106 19.26 22.46 19.11
C ASP A 106 19.23 21.30 20.11
N ARG A 107 19.54 20.06 19.68
CA ARG A 107 19.49 18.88 20.55
C ARG A 107 20.83 18.17 20.60
N LYS A 108 21.18 17.65 21.77
CA LYS A 108 22.38 16.82 21.95
C LYS A 108 22.24 15.46 21.29
N ASN A 109 21.08 14.82 21.42
CA ASN A 109 20.83 13.48 20.91
C ASN A 109 20.00 13.49 19.62
N PRO A 110 20.28 12.60 18.66
CA PRO A 110 19.50 12.49 17.44
C PRO A 110 18.09 12.00 17.76
N THR A 111 17.13 12.41 16.93
CA THR A 111 15.74 11.96 17.02
C THR A 111 15.46 10.99 15.88
N THR A 112 14.94 9.81 16.20
CA THR A 112 14.45 8.84 15.21
C THR A 112 12.97 9.08 14.97
N MET A 113 12.55 9.10 13.71
CA MET A 113 11.17 9.30 13.28
C MET A 113 10.76 8.24 12.26
N ILE A 114 9.49 7.86 12.31
CA ILE A 114 8.83 7.08 11.27
C ILE A 114 8.00 8.00 10.37
N PHE A 115 8.02 7.68 9.08
CA PHE A 115 7.16 8.27 8.07
C PHE A 115 6.40 7.17 7.34
N THR A 116 5.11 7.42 7.13
CA THR A 116 4.21 6.55 6.38
C THR A 116 3.62 7.36 5.25
N GLY A 117 3.65 6.85 4.03
CA GLY A 117 3.07 7.60 2.92
C GLY A 117 2.44 6.75 1.83
N PHE A 118 1.59 7.40 1.06
CA PHE A 118 0.85 6.84 -0.08
C PHE A 118 1.24 7.61 -1.34
N SER A 119 1.41 6.90 -2.46
CA SER A 119 1.74 7.51 -3.75
C SER A 119 0.63 7.29 -4.76
N SER A 120 0.32 8.32 -5.55
CA SER A 120 -0.66 8.20 -6.63
C SER A 120 -0.34 9.14 -7.79
N GLY A 121 -0.74 8.76 -9.00
CA GLY A 121 -0.79 9.70 -10.14
C GLY A 121 -1.94 10.72 -10.02
N SER A 122 -2.92 10.48 -9.13
CA SER A 122 -4.11 11.32 -8.96
C SER A 122 -4.09 12.06 -7.62
N ARG A 123 -3.90 13.39 -7.66
CA ARG A 123 -4.03 14.24 -6.46
C ARG A 123 -5.43 14.16 -5.85
N LYS A 124 -6.47 14.06 -6.68
CA LYS A 124 -7.87 13.92 -6.24
C LYS A 124 -8.06 12.63 -5.44
N PHE A 125 -7.43 11.53 -5.87
CA PHE A 125 -7.45 10.27 -5.12
C PHE A 125 -6.83 10.43 -3.73
N LEU A 126 -5.63 11.03 -3.64
CA LEU A 126 -4.96 11.23 -2.36
C LEU A 126 -5.71 12.19 -1.43
N ASN A 127 -6.36 13.23 -1.96
CA ASN A 127 -7.23 14.09 -1.17
C ASN A 127 -8.41 13.31 -0.56
N LYS A 128 -9.06 12.45 -1.35
CA LYS A 128 -10.15 11.60 -0.83
C LYS A 128 -9.65 10.59 0.19
N LEU A 129 -8.50 9.98 -0.06
CA LEU A 129 -7.84 9.08 0.90
C LEU A 129 -7.53 9.81 2.21
N LYS A 130 -6.94 11.02 2.15
CA LYS A 130 -6.67 11.85 3.34
C LYS A 130 -7.94 12.12 4.15
N TYR A 131 -9.03 12.47 3.47
CA TYR A 131 -10.34 12.66 4.12
C TYR A 131 -10.82 11.38 4.81
N LEU A 132 -10.74 10.23 4.15
CA LEU A 132 -11.18 8.95 4.72
C LEU A 132 -10.33 8.54 5.92
N LEU A 133 -9.00 8.71 5.85
CA LEU A 133 -8.07 8.44 6.94
C LEU A 133 -8.28 9.36 8.14
N LYS A 134 -8.59 10.63 7.92
CA LYS A 134 -8.96 11.55 9.00
C LYS A 134 -10.21 11.07 9.76
N ASN A 135 -11.24 10.64 9.04
CA ASN A 135 -12.51 10.25 9.66
C ASN A 135 -12.52 8.83 10.23
N SER A 136 -11.77 7.90 9.63
CA SER A 136 -11.83 6.46 9.99
C SER A 136 -10.68 6.02 10.87
N ALA A 137 -9.49 6.62 10.69
CA ALA A 137 -8.28 6.31 11.47
C ALA A 137 -7.88 7.46 12.42
N ALA A 138 -8.69 8.51 12.53
CA ALA A 138 -8.46 9.67 13.39
C ALA A 138 -7.12 10.43 13.14
N THR A 139 -6.54 10.30 11.95
CA THR A 139 -5.30 11.03 11.61
C THR A 139 -5.53 12.54 11.62
N LYS A 140 -4.55 13.31 12.10
CA LYS A 140 -4.64 14.78 12.21
C LYS A 140 -3.88 15.49 11.09
N GLY A 141 -2.75 14.94 10.66
CA GLY A 141 -1.83 15.52 9.68
C GLY A 141 -2.13 15.07 8.24
N GLY A 142 -1.07 14.65 7.55
CA GLY A 142 -1.11 14.29 6.12
C GLY A 142 -0.63 15.43 5.23
N ALA A 143 0.68 15.47 4.97
CA ALA A 143 1.31 16.42 4.06
C ALA A 143 1.21 15.90 2.62
N LEU A 144 0.59 16.70 1.75
CA LEU A 144 0.57 16.42 0.31
C LEU A 144 1.74 17.11 -0.36
N SER A 145 2.51 16.35 -1.14
CA SER A 145 3.61 16.87 -1.92
C SER A 145 3.63 16.28 -3.32
N PHE A 146 4.39 16.91 -4.21
CA PHE A 146 4.63 16.43 -5.56
C PHE A 146 6.14 16.30 -5.80
N ASN A 147 6.59 15.10 -6.15
CA ASN A 147 7.95 14.86 -6.64
C ASN A 147 7.90 13.70 -7.64
N ARG A 148 7.89 14.04 -8.94
CA ARG A 148 7.70 13.10 -10.06
C ARG A 148 6.43 12.23 -9.92
N GLY A 149 5.47 12.68 -9.12
CA GLY A 149 4.27 11.97 -8.68
C GLY A 149 3.73 12.56 -7.37
N TYR A 150 2.42 12.41 -7.10
CA TYR A 150 1.84 12.91 -5.86
C TYR A 150 2.08 11.93 -4.71
N ARG A 151 2.37 12.49 -3.53
CA ARG A 151 2.58 11.74 -2.30
C ARG A 151 1.79 12.36 -1.15
N LEU A 152 1.24 11.52 -0.29
CA LEU A 152 0.58 11.89 0.95
C LEU A 152 1.37 11.25 2.10
N ASN A 153 2.00 12.05 2.94
CA ASN A 153 2.90 11.58 3.99
C ASN A 153 2.39 11.95 5.38
N TYR A 154 2.58 11.02 6.30
CA TYR A 154 2.23 11.09 7.71
C TYR A 154 3.50 10.82 8.53
N SER A 155 3.56 11.41 9.72
CA SER A 155 4.68 11.26 10.65
C SER A 155 4.22 10.56 11.93
N VAL A 156 5.19 10.06 12.70
CA VAL A 156 5.11 9.46 14.05
C VAL A 156 3.70 9.16 14.58
N ARG A 157 2.98 10.15 15.12
CA ARG A 157 1.63 9.95 15.71
C ARG A 157 0.64 9.37 14.70
N ASP A 158 0.54 9.98 13.52
CA ASP A 158 -0.37 9.51 12.49
C ASP A 158 0.10 8.18 11.90
N SER A 159 1.41 7.93 11.83
CA SER A 159 1.94 6.61 11.46
C SER A 159 1.49 5.50 12.41
N LEU A 160 1.39 5.78 13.72
CA LEU A 160 0.85 4.82 14.69
C LEU A 160 -0.64 4.56 14.41
N LEU A 161 -1.44 5.61 14.23
CA LEU A 161 -2.87 5.47 13.92
C LEU A 161 -3.11 4.67 12.64
N LEU A 162 -2.29 4.92 11.60
CA LEU A 162 -2.35 4.16 10.35
C LEU A 162 -1.93 2.70 10.53
N TYR A 163 -0.90 2.43 11.32
CA TYR A 163 -0.49 1.07 11.64
C TYR A 163 -1.63 0.31 12.32
N ARG A 164 -2.24 0.88 13.36
CA ARG A 164 -3.39 0.29 14.06
C ARG A 164 -4.54 0.01 13.11
N PHE A 165 -4.92 1.02 12.34
CA PHE A 165 -6.04 0.94 11.41
C PHE A 165 -5.83 -0.11 10.31
N MET A 166 -4.60 -0.28 9.81
CA MET A 166 -4.33 -1.24 8.74
C MET A 166 -4.10 -2.65 9.27
N TYR A 167 -3.30 -2.82 10.33
CA TYR A 167 -2.70 -4.10 10.69
C TYR A 167 -3.27 -4.75 11.96
N GLU A 168 -3.78 -4.00 12.94
CA GLU A 168 -4.27 -4.63 14.20
C GLU A 168 -5.55 -5.45 13.99
N THR A 169 -6.40 -5.06 13.04
CA THR A 169 -7.63 -5.80 12.70
C THR A 169 -7.42 -6.86 11.61
N SER A 170 -6.19 -7.02 11.12
CA SER A 170 -5.88 -7.86 9.97
C SER A 170 -5.31 -9.21 10.39
N ASN A 171 -5.86 -10.30 9.85
CA ASN A 171 -5.39 -11.65 10.16
C ASN A 171 -4.85 -12.44 8.97
N ARG A 172 -4.88 -11.94 7.73
CA ARG A 172 -4.74 -12.83 6.56
C ARG A 172 -3.86 -12.40 5.39
N LEU A 173 -3.78 -11.11 5.06
CA LEU A 173 -3.04 -10.70 3.84
C LEU A 173 -2.42 -9.32 3.98
N PHE A 174 -1.08 -9.28 3.97
CA PHE A 174 -0.28 -8.06 3.98
C PHE A 174 1.21 -8.31 3.68
N LEU A 175 1.93 -7.26 3.32
CA LEU A 175 3.38 -7.29 3.18
C LEU A 175 4.10 -7.21 4.53
N GLU A 176 4.63 -8.35 4.96
CA GLU A 176 5.38 -8.47 6.21
C GLU A 176 6.46 -7.39 6.35
N ARG A 177 7.30 -7.19 5.33
CA ARG A 177 8.36 -6.17 5.35
C ARG A 177 7.92 -4.74 5.67
N LYS A 178 6.64 -4.40 5.46
CA LYS A 178 6.09 -3.08 5.80
C LYS A 178 5.57 -3.09 7.24
N LYS A 179 4.85 -4.14 7.63
CA LYS A 179 4.38 -4.34 9.00
C LYS A 179 5.54 -4.38 10.00
N SER A 180 6.57 -5.18 9.75
CA SER A 180 7.70 -5.33 10.67
C SER A 180 8.50 -4.02 10.85
N LYS A 181 8.45 -3.09 9.89
CA LYS A 181 9.05 -1.75 10.07
C LYS A 181 8.27 -0.87 11.05
N PHE A 182 6.94 -0.99 11.07
CA PHE A 182 6.14 -0.30 12.08
C PHE A 182 6.41 -0.89 13.46
N GLU A 183 6.33 -2.21 13.58
CA GLU A 183 6.58 -2.94 14.84
C GLU A 183 7.96 -2.60 15.39
N TYR A 184 9.01 -2.75 14.59
CA TYR A 184 10.37 -2.38 14.96
C TYR A 184 10.47 -0.93 15.47
N TYR A 185 9.81 0.03 14.80
CA TYR A 185 9.85 1.41 15.26
C TYR A 185 9.12 1.60 16.61
N PHE A 186 7.92 1.04 16.76
CA PHE A 186 7.11 1.25 17.97
C PHE A 186 7.64 0.48 19.18
N GLU A 187 8.30 -0.66 18.99
CA GLU A 187 9.01 -1.39 20.04
C GLU A 187 10.21 -0.59 20.58
N ASN A 188 10.95 0.11 19.71
CA ASN A 188 12.18 0.80 20.09
C ASN A 188 11.97 2.28 20.48
N TRP A 189 10.94 2.95 19.93
CA TRP A 189 10.70 4.39 20.11
C TRP A 189 9.23 4.76 20.41
N GLY A 190 8.31 3.79 20.49
CA GLY A 190 6.88 4.05 20.63
C GLY A 190 6.45 4.63 21.98
N HIS A 191 7.25 4.43 23.03
CA HIS A 191 6.94 4.89 24.40
C HIS A 191 6.80 6.42 24.52
N SER A 192 7.43 7.19 23.62
CA SER A 192 7.44 8.67 23.69
C SER A 192 6.26 9.34 22.98
N SER A 193 5.35 8.59 22.35
CA SER A 193 4.31 9.13 21.44
C SER A 193 2.88 9.07 22.00
N ILE A 194 2.72 8.66 23.26
CA ILE A 194 1.41 8.50 23.93
C ILE A 194 1.11 9.65 24.92
N GLY A 195 2.00 10.65 25.02
CA GLY A 195 1.76 11.90 25.77
C GLY A 195 0.90 12.92 25.02
#